data_AF-A0A7L9WM05-F1
#
_entry.id   AF-A0A7L9WM05-F1
#
_cell.length_a   1.000
_cell.length_b   1.000
_cell.length_c   1.000
_cell.angle_alpha   90.00
_cell.angle_beta   90.00
_cell.angle_gamma   90.00
#
_symmetry.space_group_name_H-M   'P 1'
#
loop_
_entity.id
_entity.type
_entity.pdbx_description
1 polymer ?
#
loop_
_entity_poly.entity_id
_entity_poly.type
_entity_poly.pdbx_seq_one_letter_code
_entity_poly.pdbx_strand_id
1 'polypeptide(L)'
;MQHNIAIIATSVNIESCDYRRLLNDANSAIFKHMEEIDGAWIRKRLTGTRGEQARLAEHLGISTDKLSKTLRGNRNVQAEEVPLLLDFFNERIVSDTSGESLLLQQIARLNTAGQEVLRRQLDALLATPELVQHGKNTETKD
;
A
#
# COMPACT_ATOMS: atom_id res chain seq x y z
N MET A 1 18.54 -18.72 16.50
CA MET A 1 18.24 -18.87 15.06
C MET A 1 17.73 -17.53 14.56
N GLN A 2 18.47 -16.87 13.68
CA GLN A 2 18.22 -15.50 13.23
C GLN A 2 17.18 -15.49 12.10
N HIS A 3 16.20 -14.60 12.20
CA HIS A 3 15.10 -14.42 11.25
C HIS A 3 15.47 -13.29 10.30
N ASN A 4 15.52 -13.57 8.98
CA ASN A 4 15.70 -12.54 7.96
C ASN A 4 14.36 -12.27 7.27
N ILE A 5 13.78 -11.10 7.58
CA ILE A 5 12.62 -10.52 6.89
C ILE A 5 13.20 -9.47 5.93
N ALA A 6 12.89 -9.57 4.64
CA ALA A 6 13.26 -8.54 3.67
C ALA A 6 12.33 -7.33 3.83
N ILE A 7 12.82 -6.27 4.46
CA ILE A 7 12.15 -4.97 4.58
C ILE A 7 12.91 -3.99 3.70
N ILE A 8 12.28 -3.42 2.67
CA ILE A 8 12.86 -2.31 1.91
C ILE A 8 12.56 -1.03 2.68
N ALA A 9 13.50 -0.59 3.53
CA ALA A 9 13.43 0.69 4.21
C ALA A 9 14.14 1.76 3.37
N THR A 10 13.40 2.76 2.88
CA THR A 10 14.00 4.03 2.43
C THR A 10 14.64 4.70 3.64
N SER A 11 15.97 4.77 3.62
CA SER A 11 16.76 5.40 4.67
C SER A 11 16.53 6.91 4.67
N VAL A 12 15.86 7.43 5.69
CA VAL A 12 15.81 8.87 5.97
C VAL A 12 16.25 9.05 7.42
N ASN A 13 17.43 9.65 7.58
CA ASN A 13 18.03 9.96 8.87
C ASN A 13 17.56 11.35 9.31
N ILE A 14 16.62 11.47 10.25
CA ILE A 14 16.30 12.76 10.90
C ILE A 14 15.89 12.51 12.35
N GLU A 15 16.70 13.03 13.26
CA GLU A 15 16.47 13.10 14.71
C GLU A 15 15.28 14.01 15.04
N SER A 16 14.17 13.47 15.56
CA SER A 16 13.18 14.22 16.34
C SER A 16 12.24 13.27 17.09
N CYS A 17 12.13 13.44 18.41
CA CYS A 17 11.33 12.59 19.29
C CYS A 17 9.80 12.75 19.14
N ASP A 18 9.32 13.74 18.37
CA ASP A 18 7.88 13.97 18.14
C ASP A 18 7.27 13.11 17.03
N TYR A 19 8.10 12.38 16.26
CA TYR A 19 7.61 11.64 15.10
C TYR A 19 7.03 10.24 15.41
N ARG A 20 7.25 9.69 16.61
CA ARG A 20 6.76 8.34 16.95
C ARG A 20 5.25 8.21 16.99
N ARG A 21 4.52 9.30 17.31
CA ARG A 21 3.06 9.30 17.32
C ARG A 21 2.47 9.42 15.92
N LEU A 22 3.05 10.31 15.10
CA LEU A 22 2.66 10.51 13.70
C LEU A 22 2.96 9.27 12.83
N LEU A 23 4.08 8.58 13.08
CA LEU A 23 4.38 7.31 12.42
C LEU A 23 3.40 6.22 12.82
N ASN A 24 2.94 6.14 14.08
CA ASN A 24 2.01 5.09 14.48
C ASN A 24 0.61 5.28 13.88
N ASP A 25 0.12 6.52 13.80
CA ASP A 25 -1.20 6.79 13.22
C ASP A 25 -1.17 6.72 11.67
N ALA A 26 -0.09 7.19 11.04
CA ALA A 26 0.13 7.02 9.60
C ALA A 26 0.36 5.54 9.24
N ASN A 27 1.14 4.78 10.02
CA ASN A 27 1.31 3.36 9.80
C ASN A 27 -0.05 2.64 9.95
N SER A 28 -0.86 2.96 10.95
CA SER A 28 -2.19 2.35 11.14
C SER A 28 -3.16 2.61 9.97
N ALA A 29 -3.11 3.81 9.37
CA ALA A 29 -3.90 4.15 8.18
C ALA A 29 -3.33 3.54 6.89
N ILE A 30 -2.01 3.50 6.73
CA ILE A 30 -1.31 2.85 5.61
C ILE A 30 -1.57 1.33 5.64
N PHE A 31 -1.55 0.70 6.83
CA PHE A 31 -1.88 -0.71 7.01
C PHE A 31 -3.34 -1.04 6.65
N LYS A 32 -4.26 -0.06 6.73
CA LYS A 32 -5.67 -0.26 6.37
C LYS A 32 -5.89 -0.41 4.85
N HIS A 33 -4.90 -0.03 4.03
CA HIS A 33 -4.91 -0.20 2.57
C HIS A 33 -3.89 -1.23 2.06
N MET A 34 -3.15 -1.89 2.94
CA MET A 34 -2.30 -3.03 2.56
C MET A 34 -3.18 -4.29 2.47
N GLU A 35 -3.69 -4.60 1.27
CA GLU A 35 -4.36 -5.87 1.03
C GLU A 35 -3.32 -7.00 1.14
N GLU A 36 -3.40 -7.82 2.19
CA GLU A 36 -2.52 -8.99 2.34
C GLU A 36 -2.84 -10.02 1.25
N ILE A 37 -1.88 -10.29 0.36
CA ILE A 37 -2.02 -11.31 -0.69
C ILE A 37 -1.80 -12.68 -0.05
N ASP A 38 -2.90 -13.26 0.44
CA ASP A 38 -2.92 -14.54 1.14
C ASP A 38 -3.89 -15.55 0.48
N GLY A 39 -4.09 -16.71 1.12
CA GLY A 39 -5.05 -17.70 0.63
C GLY A 39 -6.49 -17.19 0.54
N ALA A 40 -6.91 -16.24 1.39
CA ALA A 40 -8.23 -15.64 1.32
C ALA A 40 -8.35 -14.65 0.15
N TRP A 41 -7.32 -13.86 -0.11
CA TRP A 41 -7.20 -12.98 -1.27
C TRP A 41 -7.37 -13.76 -2.58
N ILE A 42 -6.66 -14.89 -2.71
CA ILE A 42 -6.75 -15.75 -3.90
C ILE A 42 -8.15 -16.36 -4.02
N ARG A 43 -8.72 -16.88 -2.93
CA ARG A 43 -10.07 -17.48 -2.95
C ARG A 43 -11.15 -16.50 -3.41
N LYS A 44 -11.08 -15.24 -3.00
CA LYS A 44 -12.05 -14.20 -3.40
C LYS A 44 -12.03 -13.93 -4.90
N ARG A 45 -10.89 -14.16 -5.56
CA ARG A 45 -10.67 -13.89 -6.99
C ARG A 45 -10.83 -15.11 -7.89
N LEU A 46 -10.87 -16.32 -7.32
CA LEU A 46 -11.22 -17.53 -8.06
C LEU A 46 -12.71 -17.54 -8.41
N THR A 47 -13.01 -17.81 -9.68
CA THR A 47 -14.39 -17.94 -10.18
C THR A 47 -15.04 -19.27 -9.81
N GLY A 48 -14.23 -20.26 -9.38
CA GLY A 48 -14.72 -21.61 -9.07
C GLY A 48 -14.89 -22.48 -10.32
N THR A 49 -14.40 -22.02 -11.48
CA THR A 49 -14.45 -22.80 -12.72
C THR A 49 -13.55 -24.04 -12.62
N ARG A 50 -14.02 -25.17 -13.17
CA ARG A 50 -13.26 -26.42 -13.13
C ARG A 50 -11.91 -26.24 -13.82
N GLY A 51 -10.83 -26.57 -13.10
CA GLY A 51 -9.46 -26.46 -13.61
C GLY A 51 -8.79 -25.10 -13.41
N GLU A 52 -9.49 -24.09 -12.90
CA GLU A 52 -8.92 -22.77 -12.61
C GLU A 52 -7.74 -22.84 -11.62
N GLN A 53 -7.88 -23.63 -10.54
CA GLN A 53 -6.79 -23.85 -9.59
C GLN A 53 -5.59 -24.58 -10.22
N ALA A 54 -5.83 -25.48 -11.18
CA ALA A 54 -4.74 -26.17 -11.87
C ALA A 54 -3.95 -25.20 -12.76
N ARG A 55 -4.67 -24.34 -13.51
CA ARG A 55 -4.04 -23.28 -14.32
C ARG A 55 -3.29 -22.27 -13.45
N LEU A 56 -3.85 -21.90 -12.30
CA LEU A 56 -3.18 -21.02 -11.36
C LEU A 56 -1.89 -21.65 -10.81
N ALA A 57 -1.95 -22.93 -10.41
CA ALA A 57 -0.76 -23.64 -9.91
C ALA A 57 0.33 -23.74 -10.98
N GLU A 58 -0.05 -24.03 -12.23
CA GLU A 58 0.84 -24.07 -13.39
C GLU A 58 1.48 -22.70 -13.64
N HIS A 59 0.70 -21.62 -13.65
CA HIS A 59 1.19 -20.26 -13.84
C HIS A 59 2.19 -19.82 -12.74
N LEU A 60 1.94 -20.24 -11.51
CA LEU A 60 2.85 -19.98 -10.37
C LEU A 60 4.07 -20.89 -10.35
N GLY A 61 4.15 -21.92 -11.21
CA GLY A 61 5.22 -22.91 -11.19
C GLY A 61 5.22 -23.79 -9.93
N ILE A 62 4.07 -23.97 -9.28
CA ILE A 62 3.91 -24.79 -8.06
C ILE A 62 2.98 -25.98 -8.27
N SER A 63 3.06 -26.97 -7.38
CA SER A 63 2.09 -28.08 -7.40
C SER A 63 0.71 -27.63 -6.91
N THR A 64 -0.33 -28.30 -7.40
CA THR A 64 -1.71 -28.10 -6.94
C THR A 64 -1.90 -28.38 -5.45
N ASP A 65 -1.09 -29.25 -4.84
CA ASP A 65 -1.04 -29.46 -3.39
C ASP A 65 -0.50 -28.23 -2.65
N LYS A 66 0.59 -27.62 -3.12
CA LYS A 66 1.14 -26.38 -2.55
C LYS A 66 0.14 -25.24 -2.66
N LEU A 67 -0.54 -25.12 -3.80
CA LEU A 67 -1.61 -24.15 -3.97
C LEU A 67 -2.74 -24.42 -2.97
N SER A 68 -3.20 -25.67 -2.86
CA SER A 68 -4.27 -26.06 -1.92
C SER A 68 -3.92 -25.75 -0.46
N LYS A 69 -2.65 -25.92 -0.05
CA LYS A 69 -2.16 -25.52 1.28
C LYS A 69 -2.20 -24.01 1.48
N THR A 70 -1.84 -23.25 0.45
CA THR A 70 -1.92 -21.78 0.43
C THR A 70 -3.38 -21.34 0.57
N LEU A 71 -4.27 -21.92 -0.24
CA LEU A 71 -5.73 -21.77 -0.16
C LEU A 71 -6.36 -22.35 1.11
N ARG A 72 -5.60 -22.88 2.08
CA ARG A 72 -6.12 -23.25 3.40
C ARG A 72 -5.52 -22.38 4.52
N GLY A 73 -4.55 -21.54 4.20
CA GLY A 73 -3.78 -20.79 5.20
C GLY A 73 -2.66 -21.60 5.85
N ASN A 74 -2.38 -22.81 5.36
CA ASN A 74 -1.30 -23.66 5.89
C ASN A 74 0.07 -23.32 5.30
N ARG A 75 0.09 -22.46 4.28
CA ARG A 75 1.28 -21.97 3.60
C ARG A 75 1.08 -20.50 3.26
N ASN A 76 2.11 -19.71 3.50
CA ASN A 76 2.13 -18.31 3.09
C ASN A 76 2.59 -18.19 1.63
N VAL A 77 2.00 -17.23 0.93
CA VAL A 77 2.45 -16.79 -0.39
C VAL A 77 3.89 -16.27 -0.25
N GLN A 78 4.77 -16.73 -1.13
CA GLN A 78 6.15 -16.26 -1.16
C GLN A 78 6.25 -14.94 -1.94
N ALA A 79 7.24 -14.10 -1.63
CA ALA A 79 7.42 -12.81 -2.29
C ALA A 79 7.54 -12.94 -3.82
N GLU A 80 8.20 -13.99 -4.30
CA GLU A 80 8.37 -14.29 -5.73
C GLU A 80 7.07 -14.71 -6.43
N GLU A 81 6.08 -15.20 -5.67
CA GLU A 81 4.78 -15.62 -6.21
C GLU A 81 3.82 -14.44 -6.39
N VAL A 82 4.05 -13.33 -5.70
CA VAL A 82 3.17 -12.16 -5.71
C VAL A 82 3.03 -11.54 -7.11
N PRO A 83 4.11 -11.26 -7.86
CA PRO A 83 3.98 -10.71 -9.22
C PRO A 83 3.20 -11.63 -10.16
N LEU A 84 3.37 -12.96 -10.03
CA LEU A 84 2.69 -13.96 -10.84
C LEU A 84 1.20 -14.06 -10.49
N LEU A 85 0.85 -13.92 -9.22
CA LEU A 85 -0.55 -13.85 -8.79
C LEU A 85 -1.24 -12.61 -9.39
N LEU A 86 -0.58 -11.46 -9.34
CA LEU A 86 -1.11 -10.22 -9.91
C LEU A 86 -1.31 -10.34 -11.43
N ASP A 87 -0.32 -10.90 -12.14
CA ASP A 87 -0.41 -11.14 -13.58
C ASP A 87 -1.58 -12.07 -13.93
N PHE A 88 -1.70 -13.22 -13.24
CA PHE A 88 -2.78 -14.18 -13.47
C PHE A 88 -4.18 -13.58 -13.33
N PHE A 89 -4.38 -12.74 -12.31
CA PHE A 89 -5.67 -12.08 -12.08
C PHE A 89 -5.84 -10.77 -12.88
N ASN A 90 -4.84 -10.40 -13.70
CA ASN A 90 -4.76 -9.10 -14.39
C ASN A 90 -4.98 -7.92 -13.43
N GLU A 91 -4.51 -8.08 -12.19
CA GLU A 91 -4.59 -7.08 -11.14
C GLU A 91 -3.33 -6.23 -11.20
N ARG A 92 -3.52 -4.91 -11.19
CA ARG A 92 -2.41 -3.98 -10.98
C ARG A 92 -2.39 -3.64 -9.51
N ILE A 93 -1.20 -3.55 -8.93
CA ILE A 93 -1.05 -2.84 -7.67
C ILE A 93 -1.50 -1.41 -7.98
N VAL A 94 -2.71 -1.08 -7.56
CA VAL A 94 -3.17 0.29 -7.53
C VAL A 94 -2.36 0.90 -6.40
N SER A 95 -1.19 1.45 -6.75
CA SER A 95 -0.52 2.43 -5.90
C SER A 95 -1.47 3.62 -5.85
N ASP A 96 -2.40 3.52 -4.91
CA ASP A 96 -3.44 4.45 -4.54
C ASP A 96 -3.74 5.48 -5.65
N THR A 97 -4.76 5.23 -6.47
CA THR A 97 -5.42 6.30 -7.24
C THR A 97 -6.19 7.24 -6.31
N SER A 98 -5.65 7.56 -5.14
CA SER A 98 -6.01 8.77 -4.44
C SER A 98 -5.60 9.96 -5.32
N GLY A 99 -6.34 11.06 -5.19
CA GLY A 99 -6.00 12.30 -5.90
C GLY A 99 -4.55 12.75 -5.64
N GLU A 100 -3.91 12.27 -4.57
CA GLU A 100 -2.53 12.54 -4.20
C GLU A 100 -1.51 12.00 -5.21
N SER A 101 -1.67 10.76 -5.67
CA SER A 101 -0.76 10.16 -6.68
C SER A 101 -0.81 10.91 -8.02
N LEU A 102 -2.02 11.31 -8.43
CA LEU A 102 -2.21 12.13 -9.64
C LEU A 102 -1.63 13.54 -9.47
N LEU A 103 -1.82 14.14 -8.30
CA LEU A 103 -1.30 15.48 -7.98
C LEU A 103 0.24 15.49 -8.00
N LEU A 104 0.88 14.49 -7.40
CA LEU A 104 2.34 14.34 -7.43
C LEU A 104 2.86 14.16 -8.86
N GLN A 105 2.18 13.37 -9.69
CA GLN A 105 2.54 13.20 -11.10
C GLN A 105 2.40 14.51 -11.88
N GLN A 106 1.37 15.31 -11.62
CA GLN A 106 1.16 16.60 -12.26
C GLN A 106 2.23 17.63 -11.84
N ILE A 107 2.57 17.66 -10.55
CA ILE A 107 3.62 18.54 -10.02
C ILE A 107 4.99 18.20 -10.63
N ALA A 108 5.30 16.92 -10.80
CA ALA A 108 6.55 16.48 -11.42
C ALA A 108 6.70 16.92 -12.89
N ARG A 109 5.59 17.24 -13.57
CA ARG A 109 5.60 17.77 -14.96
C ARG A 109 5.84 19.27 -15.04
N LEU A 110 5.77 19.99 -13.92
CA LEU A 110 6.02 21.43 -13.88
C LEU A 110 7.53 21.70 -13.91
N ASN A 111 7.94 22.71 -14.66
CA ASN A 111 9.28 23.27 -14.58
C ASN A 111 9.44 24.14 -13.32
N THR A 112 10.64 24.64 -13.07
CA THR A 112 10.95 25.44 -11.87
C THR A 112 10.05 26.67 -11.71
N ALA A 113 9.71 27.35 -12.81
CA ALA A 113 8.81 28.51 -12.76
C ALA A 113 7.37 28.10 -12.37
N GLY A 114 6.87 26.99 -12.91
CA GLY A 114 5.57 26.43 -12.53
C GLY A 114 5.52 25.96 -11.08
N GLN A 115 6.59 25.34 -10.60
CA GLN A 115 6.71 24.92 -9.20
C GLN A 115 6.71 26.12 -8.23
N GLU A 116 7.38 27.22 -8.58
CA GLU A 116 7.36 28.45 -7.77
C GLU A 116 5.97 29.10 -7.69
N VAL A 117 5.21 29.11 -8.79
CA VAL A 117 3.83 29.60 -8.78
C VAL A 117 2.95 28.74 -7.88
N LEU A 118 3.05 27.41 -8.02
CA LEU A 118 2.30 26.48 -7.19
C LEU A 118 2.63 26.66 -5.69
N ARG A 119 3.91 26.82 -5.36
CA ARG A 119 4.35 27.05 -3.97
C ARG A 119 3.69 28.28 -3.37
N ARG A 120 3.68 29.42 -4.06
CA ARG A 120 3.04 30.66 -3.58
C ARG A 120 1.54 30.50 -3.35
N GLN A 121 0.86 29.76 -4.25
CA GLN A 121 -0.56 29.50 -4.09
C GLN A 121 -0.83 28.59 -2.89
N LEU A 122 0.00 27.56 -2.70
CA LEU A 122 -0.10 26.68 -1.55
C LEU A 122 0.15 27.42 -0.25
N ASP A 123 1.17 28.29 -0.19
CA ASP A 123 1.44 29.13 0.98
C ASP A 123 0.25 30.03 1.33
N ALA A 124 -0.42 30.60 0.33
CA ALA A 124 -1.62 31.41 0.52
C ALA A 124 -2.82 30.60 1.04
N LEU A 125 -3.00 29.37 0.54
CA LEU A 125 -4.04 28.46 1.00
C LEU A 125 -3.79 28.00 2.44
N LEU A 126 -2.55 27.67 2.79
CA LEU A 126 -2.16 27.25 4.13
C LEU A 126 -2.20 28.42 5.15
N ALA A 127 -2.06 29.66 4.68
CA ALA A 127 -2.30 30.84 5.51
C ALA A 127 -3.80 31.09 5.79
N THR A 128 -4.71 30.39 5.10
CA THR A 128 -6.15 30.47 5.31
C THR A 128 -6.60 29.41 6.32
N PRO A 129 -6.88 29.77 7.59
CA PRO A 129 -7.10 28.80 8.67
C PRO A 129 -8.35 27.92 8.48
N GLU A 130 -9.33 28.37 7.69
CA GLU A 130 -10.55 27.63 7.35
C GLU A 130 -10.28 26.39 6.47
N LEU A 131 -9.18 26.41 5.73
CA LEU A 131 -8.77 25.35 4.81
C LEU A 131 -7.74 24.40 5.44
N VAL A 132 -7.22 24.73 6.62
CA VAL A 132 -6.27 23.93 7.38
C VAL A 132 -7.03 23.20 8.48
N GLN A 133 -7.15 21.87 8.37
CA GLN A 133 -7.74 21.07 9.43
C GLN A 133 -6.91 21.18 10.72
N HIS A 134 -7.40 21.96 11.68
CA HIS A 134 -6.90 21.94 13.04
C HIS A 134 -7.58 20.75 13.73
N GLY A 135 -6.82 19.69 14.01
CA GLY A 135 -7.33 18.53 14.74
C GLY A 135 -7.99 18.96 16.05
N LYS A 136 -9.34 18.96 16.08
CA LYS A 136 -10.11 19.17 17.30
C LYS A 136 -9.98 17.92 18.16
N ASN A 137 -8.96 17.87 19.02
CA ASN A 137 -8.98 16.97 20.17
C ASN A 137 -9.93 17.56 21.20
N THR A 138 -11.21 17.17 21.17
CA THR A 138 -12.08 17.30 22.33
C THR A 138 -11.66 16.23 23.33
N GLU A 139 -10.78 16.59 24.25
CA GLU A 139 -10.63 15.88 25.53
C GLU A 139 -11.98 15.95 26.26
N THR A 140 -12.73 14.86 26.23
CA THR A 140 -13.82 14.65 27.19
C THR A 140 -13.15 14.28 28.52
N LYS A 141 -13.09 15.25 29.42
CA LYS A 141 -12.73 15.04 30.82
C LYS A 141 -14.01 15.07 31.65
N ASP A 142 -14.09 14.05 32.51
CA ASP A 142 -15.04 13.78 33.61
C ASP A 142 -16.37 13.10 33.25
#